data_AF-A0A1I6QB03-F1
#
_entry.id   AF-A0A1I6QB03-F1
#
_cell.length_a   1.000
_cell.length_b   1.000
_cell.length_c   1.000
_cell.angle_alpha   90.00
_cell.angle_beta   90.00
_cell.angle_gamma   90.00
#
_symmetry.space_group_name_H-M   'P 1'
#
loop_
_entity.id
_entity.type
_entity.pdbx_description
1 polymer ?
#
loop_
_entity_poly.entity_id
_entity_poly.type
_entity_poly.pdbx_seq_one_letter_code
_entity_poly.pdbx_strand_id
1 'polypeptide(L)'
;MNKKTRFWVRRVVMLTLIVLIGYALWQGLDTDKKKAPEVGDKAPNFTLKTLDGKKLTLDDFHGKPVLLNFWASWCKPCEAEMPAIQKVYEKYKDQGFQVVGVNIAETEVAVSGFTRELAITFPVVLDRDRVVTKRYDVGRLPATYLIDRNGKIIRKMKGQMLEEEVDGYAKEALSK
;
A
#
# COMPACT_ATOMS: atom_id res chain seq x y z
N MET A 1 0.48 49.87 39.98
CA MET A 1 0.00 48.48 39.83
C MET A 1 0.22 47.70 41.14
N ASN A 2 -0.85 47.22 41.78
CA ASN A 2 -0.82 46.61 43.12
C ASN A 2 -0.05 45.26 43.09
N LYS A 3 0.75 44.95 44.13
CA LYS A 3 1.51 43.69 44.26
C LYS A 3 0.59 42.47 44.12
N LYS A 4 -0.66 42.56 44.61
CA LYS A 4 -1.69 41.52 44.47
C LYS A 4 -2.11 41.31 43.01
N THR A 5 -2.26 42.38 42.22
CA THR A 5 -2.65 42.31 40.80
C THR A 5 -1.55 41.66 39.97
N ARG A 6 -0.28 42.00 40.21
CA ARG A 6 0.86 41.37 39.51
C ARG A 6 1.03 39.89 39.85
N PHE A 7 0.69 39.48 41.07
CA PHE A 7 0.69 38.07 41.48
C PHE A 7 -0.40 37.28 40.75
N TRP A 8 -1.61 37.83 40.67
CA TRP A 8 -2.73 37.21 39.95
C TRP A 8 -2.49 37.13 38.45
N VAL A 9 -2.03 38.21 37.83
CA VAL A 9 -1.70 38.24 36.39
C VAL A 9 -0.63 37.20 36.05
N ARG A 10 0.42 37.05 36.88
CA ARG A 10 1.45 36.02 36.66
C ARG A 10 0.90 34.59 36.74
N ARG A 11 -0.03 34.32 37.66
CA ARG A 11 -0.65 32.99 37.78
C ARG A 11 -1.59 32.68 36.62
N VAL A 12 -2.38 33.66 36.19
CA VAL A 12 -3.25 33.51 35.01
C VAL A 12 -2.40 33.23 33.77
N VAL A 13 -1.34 34.01 33.55
CA VAL A 13 -0.42 33.81 32.41
C VAL A 13 0.28 32.44 32.45
N MET A 14 0.75 31.99 33.62
CA MET A 14 1.33 30.66 33.75
C MET A 14 0.32 29.54 33.47
N LEU A 15 -0.90 29.65 33.99
CA LEU A 15 -1.95 28.65 33.76
C LEU A 15 -2.33 28.58 32.28
N THR A 16 -2.44 29.72 31.61
CA THR A 16 -2.71 29.73 30.16
C THR A 16 -1.58 29.09 29.36
N LEU A 17 -0.32 29.33 29.73
CA LEU A 17 0.82 28.71 29.06
C LEU A 17 0.86 27.19 29.29
N ILE A 18 0.58 26.73 30.51
CA ILE A 18 0.51 25.29 30.83
C ILE A 18 -0.61 24.61 30.05
N VAL A 19 -1.78 25.24 29.94
CA VAL A 19 -2.90 24.71 29.14
C VAL A 19 -2.55 24.64 27.65
N LEU A 20 -1.90 25.67 27.10
CA LEU A 20 -1.45 25.67 25.70
C LEU A 20 -0.37 24.62 25.43
N ILE A 21 0.59 24.45 26.34
CA ILE A 21 1.62 23.40 26.24
C ILE A 21 0.97 22.03 26.37
N GLY A 22 0.05 21.83 27.33
CA GLY A 22 -0.69 20.59 27.49
C GLY A 22 -1.51 20.26 26.23
N TYR A 23 -2.17 21.25 25.62
CA TYR A 23 -2.90 21.09 24.37
C TYR A 23 -1.97 20.75 23.19
N ALA A 24 -0.84 21.42 23.06
CA ALA A 24 0.16 21.14 22.02
C ALA A 24 0.80 19.76 22.20
N LEU A 25 1.08 19.34 23.44
CA LEU A 25 1.56 18.00 23.75
C LEU A 25 0.49 16.94 23.50
N TRP A 26 -0.79 17.24 23.78
CA TRP A 26 -1.90 16.34 23.47
C TRP A 26 -2.05 16.15 21.95
N GLN A 27 -1.97 17.23 21.17
CA GLN A 27 -1.90 17.13 19.71
C GLN A 27 -0.63 16.45 19.19
N GLY A 28 0.50 16.58 19.90
CA GLY A 28 1.77 15.95 19.53
C GLY A 28 1.84 14.46 19.86
N LEU A 29 1.05 13.98 20.83
CA LEU A 29 0.95 12.56 21.19
C LEU A 29 -0.07 11.82 20.34
N ASP A 30 -1.06 12.52 19.78
CA ASP A 30 -1.98 12.03 18.75
C ASP A 30 -1.36 12.07 17.34
N THR A 31 -0.06 11.78 17.26
CA THR A 31 0.50 11.29 15.99
C THR A 31 -0.16 9.94 15.72
N ASP A 32 -1.21 10.00 14.91
CA ASP A 32 -1.78 8.91 14.13
C ASP A 32 -0.64 8.32 13.27
N LYS A 33 0.30 7.61 13.91
CA LYS A 33 1.23 6.72 13.24
C LYS A 33 0.36 5.63 12.67
N LYS A 34 -0.16 5.85 11.46
CA LYS A 34 -0.80 4.82 10.65
C LYS A 34 0.16 3.63 10.65
N LYS A 35 -0.18 2.62 11.45
CA LYS A 35 0.62 1.39 11.52
C LYS A 35 0.63 0.78 10.13
N ALA A 36 1.78 0.25 9.73
CA ALA A 36 1.89 -0.56 8.53
C ALA A 36 0.79 -1.64 8.56
N PRO A 37 0.11 -1.93 7.45
CA PRO A 37 -0.90 -2.97 7.44
C PRO A 37 -0.25 -4.33 7.70
N GLU A 38 -0.81 -5.09 8.63
CA GLU A 38 -0.32 -6.41 9.01
C GLU A 38 -1.23 -7.55 8.54
N VAL A 39 -0.74 -8.78 8.65
CA VAL A 39 -1.56 -9.97 8.38
C VAL A 39 -2.74 -10.01 9.35
N GLY A 40 -3.95 -10.17 8.81
CA GLY A 40 -5.22 -10.13 9.54
C GLY A 40 -5.96 -8.79 9.43
N ASP A 41 -5.25 -7.71 9.08
CA ASP A 41 -5.86 -6.40 8.87
C ASP A 41 -6.64 -6.34 7.56
N LYS A 42 -7.59 -5.42 7.49
CA LYS A 42 -8.21 -5.04 6.21
C LYS A 42 -7.17 -4.30 5.36
N ALA A 43 -7.04 -4.70 4.10
CA ALA A 43 -6.15 -4.04 3.15
C ALA A 43 -6.54 -2.56 3.00
N PRO A 44 -5.60 -1.60 3.16
CA PRO A 44 -5.90 -0.19 2.98
C PRO A 44 -6.36 0.12 1.55
N ASN A 45 -7.64 0.42 1.37
CA ASN A 45 -8.18 0.74 0.05
C ASN A 45 -7.45 1.94 -0.59
N PHE A 46 -7.39 1.97 -1.92
CA PHE A 46 -6.84 3.06 -2.72
C PHE A 46 -7.54 3.12 -4.08
N THR A 47 -7.47 4.30 -4.72
CA THR A 47 -7.84 4.48 -6.12
C THR A 47 -6.66 5.10 -6.85
N LEU A 48 -6.16 4.44 -7.88
CA LEU A 48 -5.06 4.92 -8.71
C LEU A 48 -5.44 4.85 -10.20
N LYS A 49 -4.66 5.54 -11.03
CA LYS A 49 -4.79 5.46 -12.49
C LYS A 49 -4.05 4.25 -13.02
N THR A 50 -4.67 3.54 -13.94
CA THR A 50 -4.04 2.48 -14.75
C THR A 50 -3.29 3.07 -15.94
N LEU A 51 -2.52 2.25 -16.64
CA LEU A 51 -1.76 2.64 -17.85
C LEU A 51 -2.64 3.12 -19.00
N ASP A 52 -3.88 2.63 -19.12
CA ASP A 52 -4.86 3.07 -20.11
C ASP A 52 -5.67 4.31 -19.65
N GLY A 53 -5.27 4.94 -18.54
CA GLY A 53 -5.87 6.16 -18.01
C GLY A 53 -7.17 5.97 -17.23
N LYS A 54 -7.64 4.72 -17.09
CA LYS A 54 -8.81 4.40 -16.25
C LYS A 54 -8.46 4.51 -14.76
N LYS A 55 -9.48 4.56 -13.91
CA LYS A 55 -9.32 4.46 -12.46
C LYS A 55 -9.56 3.01 -12.05
N LEU A 56 -8.74 2.52 -11.13
CA LEU A 56 -8.92 1.22 -10.49
C LEU A 56 -8.90 1.43 -8.98
N THR A 57 -9.92 0.91 -8.30
CA THR A 57 -10.02 0.93 -6.84
C THR A 57 -9.84 -0.48 -6.30
N LEU A 58 -9.06 -0.64 -5.22
CA LEU A 58 -8.81 -1.97 -4.66
C LEU A 58 -10.10 -2.65 -4.18
N ASP A 59 -11.01 -1.89 -3.58
CA ASP A 59 -12.31 -2.40 -3.13
C ASP A 59 -13.21 -2.91 -4.28
N ASP A 60 -12.93 -2.57 -5.55
CA ASP A 60 -13.66 -3.11 -6.71
C ASP A 60 -13.42 -4.63 -6.88
N PHE A 61 -12.38 -5.17 -6.24
CA PHE A 61 -12.08 -6.60 -6.21
C PHE A 61 -12.74 -7.36 -5.05
N HIS A 62 -13.63 -6.74 -4.28
CA HIS A 62 -14.32 -7.43 -3.20
C HIS A 62 -15.00 -8.73 -3.69
N GLY A 63 -14.83 -9.81 -2.92
CA GLY A 63 -15.27 -11.15 -3.31
C GLY A 63 -14.26 -11.94 -4.16
N LYS A 64 -13.14 -11.33 -4.55
CA LYS A 64 -12.04 -11.96 -5.30
C LYS A 64 -10.73 -11.87 -4.51
N PRO A 65 -9.92 -12.93 -4.45
CA PRO A 65 -8.58 -12.82 -3.89
C PRO A 65 -7.67 -11.99 -4.80
N VAL A 66 -6.82 -11.16 -4.20
CA VAL A 66 -5.92 -10.24 -4.92
C VAL A 66 -4.47 -10.43 -4.48
N LEU A 67 -3.58 -10.61 -5.43
CA LEU A 67 -2.13 -10.45 -5.25
C LEU A 67 -1.74 -9.02 -5.62
N LEU A 68 -1.45 -8.21 -4.61
CA LEU A 68 -1.04 -6.82 -4.77
C LEU A 68 0.49 -6.72 -4.75
N ASN A 69 1.10 -6.52 -5.91
CA ASN A 69 2.55 -6.52 -6.09
C ASN A 69 3.09 -5.10 -6.30
N PHE A 70 4.03 -4.67 -5.47
CA PHE A 70 4.71 -3.38 -5.56
C PHE A 70 6.06 -3.55 -6.25
N TRP A 71 6.28 -2.79 -7.33
CA TRP A 71 7.43 -2.98 -8.19
C TRP A 71 7.88 -1.69 -8.88
N ALA A 72 9.03 -1.77 -9.56
CA ALA A 72 9.54 -0.73 -10.45
C ALA A 72 10.36 -1.35 -11.60
N SER A 73 10.40 -0.70 -12.77
CA SER A 73 11.07 -1.23 -13.97
C SER A 73 12.59 -1.36 -13.82
N TRP A 74 13.19 -0.50 -13.00
CA TRP A 74 14.62 -0.52 -12.67
C TRP A 74 14.99 -1.54 -11.58
N CYS A 75 14.01 -2.22 -10.99
CA CYS A 75 14.22 -3.23 -9.96
C CYS A 75 14.43 -4.60 -10.62
N LYS A 76 15.70 -5.05 -10.70
CA LYS A 76 16.04 -6.34 -11.31
C LYS A 76 15.33 -7.56 -10.70
N PRO A 77 15.19 -7.68 -9.37
CA PRO A 77 14.41 -8.78 -8.79
C PRO A 77 12.92 -8.71 -9.15
N CYS A 78 12.38 -7.50 -9.33
CA CYS A 78 10.99 -7.29 -9.75
C CYS A 78 10.80 -7.76 -11.20
N GLU A 79 11.72 -7.41 -12.10
CA GLU A 79 11.73 -7.89 -13.49
C GLU A 79 11.75 -9.42 -13.57
N ALA A 80 12.53 -10.07 -12.70
CA ALA A 80 12.66 -11.53 -12.69
C ALA A 80 11.40 -12.28 -12.23
N GLU A 81 10.58 -11.73 -11.32
CA GLU A 81 9.34 -12.39 -10.85
C GLU A 81 8.13 -12.15 -11.76
N MET A 82 8.15 -11.09 -12.57
CA MET A 82 7.01 -10.66 -13.40
C MET A 82 6.49 -11.76 -14.35
N PRO A 83 7.34 -12.51 -15.09
CA PRO A 83 6.87 -13.61 -15.93
C PRO A 83 6.18 -14.73 -15.14
N ALA A 84 6.68 -15.04 -13.94
CA ALA A 84 6.10 -16.05 -13.07
C ALA A 84 4.71 -15.62 -12.57
N ILE A 85 4.59 -14.36 -12.12
CA ILE A 85 3.31 -13.78 -11.71
C ILE A 85 2.31 -13.77 -12.87
N GLN A 86 2.76 -13.35 -14.06
CA GLN A 86 1.94 -13.32 -15.27
C GLN A 86 1.40 -14.71 -15.64
N LYS A 87 2.24 -15.75 -15.58
CA LYS A 87 1.83 -17.12 -15.89
C LYS A 87 0.80 -17.66 -14.89
N VAL A 88 0.98 -17.38 -13.59
CA VAL A 88 0.01 -17.78 -12.56
C VAL A 88 -1.29 -16.99 -12.70
N TYR A 89 -1.22 -15.70 -13.02
CA TYR A 89 -2.40 -14.89 -13.30
C TYR A 89 -3.23 -15.48 -14.44
N GLU A 90 -2.62 -15.78 -15.59
CA GLU A 90 -3.30 -16.40 -16.72
C GLU A 90 -3.95 -17.75 -16.35
N LYS A 91 -3.31 -18.53 -15.48
CA LYS A 91 -3.82 -19.83 -15.02
C LYS A 91 -5.06 -19.73 -14.12
N TYR A 92 -5.15 -18.70 -13.28
CA TYR A 92 -6.20 -18.61 -12.24
C TYR A 92 -7.16 -17.42 -12.37
N LYS A 93 -6.96 -16.51 -13.33
CA LYS A 93 -7.82 -15.34 -13.51
C LYS A 93 -9.30 -15.69 -13.70
N ASP A 94 -9.59 -16.75 -14.45
CA ASP A 94 -10.96 -17.21 -14.71
C ASP A 94 -11.58 -17.95 -13.52
N GLN A 95 -10.76 -18.34 -12.54
CA GLN A 95 -11.19 -18.90 -11.25
C GLN A 95 -11.41 -17.80 -10.19
N GLY A 96 -11.20 -16.53 -10.56
CA GLY A 96 -11.44 -15.37 -9.72
C GLY A 96 -10.18 -14.80 -9.05
N PHE A 97 -9.00 -15.40 -9.22
CA PHE A 97 -7.75 -14.83 -8.70
C PHE A 97 -7.37 -13.58 -9.49
N GLN A 98 -6.95 -12.52 -8.79
CA GLN A 98 -6.61 -11.25 -9.43
C GLN A 98 -5.20 -10.83 -9.04
N VAL A 99 -4.52 -10.15 -9.96
CA VAL A 99 -3.22 -9.54 -9.71
C VAL A 99 -3.34 -8.04 -9.98
N VAL A 100 -2.79 -7.21 -9.10
CA VAL A 100 -2.68 -5.77 -9.31
C VAL A 100 -1.23 -5.36 -9.08
N GLY A 101 -0.57 -4.90 -10.13
CA GLY A 101 0.78 -4.35 -10.07
C GLY A 101 0.75 -2.86 -9.72
N VAL A 102 1.28 -2.48 -8.58
CA VAL A 102 1.48 -1.08 -8.17
C VAL A 102 2.90 -0.66 -8.55
N ASN A 103 3.00 0.10 -9.63
CA ASN A 103 4.26 0.68 -10.05
C ASN A 103 4.55 1.97 -9.27
N ILE A 104 5.79 2.14 -8.82
CA ILE A 104 6.17 3.21 -7.88
C ILE A 104 6.94 4.34 -8.57
N ALA A 105 6.35 5.53 -8.60
CA ALA A 105 7.02 6.79 -8.99
C ALA A 105 7.69 6.78 -10.37
N GLU A 106 7.15 6.03 -11.34
CA GLU A 106 7.63 6.06 -12.73
C GLU A 106 6.61 6.72 -13.68
N THR A 107 7.09 7.04 -14.88
CA THR A 107 6.28 7.63 -15.94
C THR A 107 5.47 6.56 -16.67
N GLU A 108 4.32 6.92 -17.24
CA GLU A 108 3.51 6.00 -18.07
C GLU A 108 4.33 5.37 -19.20
N VAL A 109 5.22 6.14 -19.82
CA VAL A 109 6.03 5.69 -20.96
C VAL A 109 7.00 4.58 -20.55
N ALA A 110 7.72 4.75 -19.43
CA ALA A 110 8.65 3.76 -18.93
C ALA A 110 7.92 2.45 -18.57
N VAL A 111 6.82 2.57 -17.82
CA VAL A 111 6.03 1.42 -17.38
C VAL A 111 5.38 0.70 -18.56
N SER A 112 4.81 1.44 -19.52
CA SER A 112 4.21 0.87 -20.74
C SER A 112 5.23 0.16 -21.63
N GLY A 113 6.47 0.67 -21.72
CA GLY A 113 7.56 -0.03 -22.40
C GLY A 113 7.84 -1.37 -21.74
N PHE A 114 8.06 -1.35 -20.43
CA PHE A 114 8.38 -2.54 -19.64
C PHE A 114 7.28 -3.61 -19.67
N THR A 115 6.01 -3.22 -19.46
CA THR A 115 4.89 -4.16 -19.47
C THR A 115 4.68 -4.80 -20.84
N ARG A 116 4.95 -4.05 -21.93
CA ARG A 116 4.88 -4.61 -23.29
C ARG A 116 6.01 -5.60 -23.56
N GLU A 117 7.23 -5.28 -23.13
CA GLU A 117 8.39 -6.15 -23.29
C GLU A 117 8.19 -7.50 -22.59
N LEU A 118 7.65 -7.49 -21.38
CA LEU A 118 7.37 -8.71 -20.60
C LEU A 118 5.98 -9.33 -20.84
N ALA A 119 5.22 -8.79 -21.80
CA ALA A 119 3.86 -9.24 -22.12
C ALA A 119 2.92 -9.34 -20.90
N ILE A 120 2.98 -8.35 -20.01
CA ILE A 120 2.15 -8.27 -18.80
C ILE A 120 0.72 -7.88 -19.16
N THR A 121 -0.25 -8.70 -18.72
CA THR A 121 -1.69 -8.51 -19.00
C THR A 121 -2.51 -8.20 -17.75
N PHE A 122 -2.00 -8.46 -16.55
CA PHE A 122 -2.68 -8.06 -15.33
C PHE A 122 -2.71 -6.53 -15.16
N PRO A 123 -3.74 -5.97 -14.50
CA PRO A 123 -3.83 -4.54 -14.26
C PRO A 123 -2.60 -3.95 -13.56
N VAL A 124 -2.05 -2.88 -14.14
CA VAL A 124 -0.97 -2.08 -13.56
C VAL A 124 -1.49 -0.68 -13.26
N VAL A 125 -1.31 -0.23 -12.02
CA VAL A 125 -1.62 1.12 -11.54
C VAL A 125 -0.36 1.90 -11.21
N LEU A 126 -0.44 3.22 -11.35
CA LEU A 126 0.68 4.14 -11.19
C LEU A 126 0.57 4.92 -9.88
N ASP A 127 1.44 4.60 -8.91
CA ASP A 127 1.56 5.33 -7.65
C ASP A 127 2.64 6.41 -7.75
N ARG A 128 2.36 7.44 -8.56
CA ARG A 128 3.33 8.51 -8.88
C ARG A 128 3.85 9.24 -7.65
N ASP A 129 2.97 9.53 -6.70
CA ASP A 129 3.28 10.30 -5.50
C ASP A 129 3.68 9.42 -4.29
N ARG A 130 3.80 8.10 -4.52
CA ARG A 130 4.10 7.09 -3.50
C ARG A 130 3.09 7.05 -2.36
N VAL A 131 1.85 7.47 -2.59
CA VAL A 131 0.82 7.58 -1.56
C VAL A 131 0.39 6.20 -1.10
N VAL A 132 0.22 5.26 -2.02
CA VAL A 132 -0.15 3.87 -1.71
C VAL A 132 1.06 3.12 -1.14
N THR A 133 2.23 3.32 -1.72
CA THR A 133 3.52 2.79 -1.26
C THR A 133 3.76 3.12 0.22
N LYS A 134 3.58 4.40 0.60
CA LYS A 134 3.70 4.84 2.00
C LYS A 134 2.60 4.25 2.89
N ARG A 135 1.36 4.16 2.39
CA ARG A 135 0.23 3.59 3.13
C ARG A 135 0.42 2.11 3.45
N TYR A 136 1.08 1.38 2.55
CA TYR A 136 1.43 -0.03 2.73
C TYR A 136 2.82 -0.23 3.35
N ASP A 137 3.48 0.84 3.82
CA ASP A 137 4.83 0.81 4.41
C ASP A 137 5.86 0.02 3.58
N VAL A 138 5.82 0.20 2.25
CA VAL A 138 6.70 -0.50 1.32
C VAL A 138 8.05 0.24 1.26
N GLY A 139 9.02 -0.26 2.03
CA GLY A 139 10.38 0.28 2.06
C GLY A 139 11.36 -0.37 1.08
N ARG A 140 11.11 -1.60 0.63
CA ARG A 140 11.99 -2.36 -0.28
C ARG A 140 11.17 -3.10 -1.32
N LEU A 141 11.68 -3.13 -2.55
CA LEU A 141 11.07 -3.84 -3.67
C LEU A 141 11.79 -5.16 -3.99
N PRO A 142 11.06 -6.13 -4.57
CA PRO A 142 9.60 -6.16 -4.65
C PRO A 142 8.98 -6.42 -3.27
N ALA A 143 7.73 -6.00 -3.11
CA ALA A 143 6.91 -6.31 -1.94
C ALA A 143 5.52 -6.72 -2.40
N THR A 144 4.99 -7.80 -1.85
CA THR A 144 3.69 -8.34 -2.28
C THR A 144 2.79 -8.57 -1.08
N TYR A 145 1.52 -8.27 -1.25
CA TYR A 145 0.46 -8.54 -0.29
C TYR A 145 -0.55 -9.49 -0.91
N LEU A 146 -0.88 -10.57 -0.20
CA LEU A 146 -1.96 -11.47 -0.59
C LEU A 146 -3.20 -11.11 0.20
N ILE A 147 -4.29 -10.82 -0.50
CA ILE A 147 -5.56 -10.34 0.05
C ILE A 147 -6.63 -11.37 -0.28
N ASP A 148 -7.42 -11.78 0.71
CA ASP A 148 -8.53 -12.72 0.53
C ASP A 148 -9.79 -12.03 -0.02
N ARG A 149 -10.84 -12.83 -0.27
CA ARG A 149 -12.13 -12.36 -0.80
C ARG A 149 -12.84 -11.33 0.09
N ASN A 150 -12.51 -11.29 1.38
CA ASN A 150 -13.08 -10.35 2.35
C ASN A 150 -12.25 -9.05 2.45
N GLY A 151 -11.22 -8.91 1.62
CA GLY A 151 -10.33 -7.75 1.64
C GLY A 151 -9.34 -7.77 2.80
N LYS A 152 -9.10 -8.93 3.44
CA LYS A 152 -8.10 -9.05 4.51
C LYS A 152 -6.76 -9.51 3.97
N ILE A 153 -5.68 -8.97 4.54
CA ILE A 153 -4.33 -9.40 4.23
C ILE A 153 -4.09 -10.74 4.89
N ILE A 154 -3.82 -11.77 4.09
CA ILE A 154 -3.51 -13.12 4.58
C ILE A 154 -2.01 -13.42 4.51
N ARG A 155 -1.26 -12.74 3.64
CA ARG A 155 0.22 -12.81 3.61
C ARG A 155 0.87 -11.49 3.22
N LYS A 156 2.11 -11.34 3.69
CA LYS A 156 3.08 -10.29 3.29
C LYS A 156 4.35 -10.99 2.83
N MET A 157 4.82 -10.66 1.64
CA MET A 157 6.03 -11.23 1.04
C MET A 157 6.99 -10.11 0.68
N LYS A 158 8.28 -10.32 0.94
CA LYS A 158 9.35 -9.38 0.64
C LYS A 158 10.39 -10.08 -0.23
N GLY A 159 10.83 -9.43 -1.28
CA GLY A 159 11.77 -10.01 -2.23
C GLY A 159 11.10 -10.83 -3.33
N GLN A 160 11.92 -11.27 -4.27
CA GLN A 160 11.50 -11.97 -5.48
C GLN A 160 10.79 -13.27 -5.14
N MET A 161 9.70 -13.56 -5.85
CA MET A 161 8.99 -14.84 -5.76
C MET A 161 9.27 -15.73 -6.98
N LEU A 162 9.29 -17.04 -6.76
CA LEU A 162 9.32 -18.07 -7.80
C LEU A 162 7.90 -18.47 -8.21
N GLU A 163 7.75 -19.04 -9.41
CA GLU A 163 6.44 -19.47 -9.94
C GLU A 163 5.69 -20.42 -8.99
N GLU A 164 6.40 -21.38 -8.38
CA GLU A 164 5.80 -22.34 -7.44
C GLU A 164 5.23 -21.66 -6.20
N GLU A 165 5.89 -20.60 -5.70
CA GLU A 165 5.41 -19.83 -4.57
C GLU A 165 4.14 -19.07 -4.95
N VAL A 166 4.14 -18.40 -6.11
CA VAL A 166 2.99 -17.64 -6.61
C VAL A 166 1.79 -18.58 -6.88
N ASP A 167 2.02 -19.77 -7.45
CA ASP A 167 0.99 -20.79 -7.65
C ASP A 167 0.40 -21.28 -6.31
N GLY A 168 1.25 -21.49 -5.31
CA GLY A 168 0.83 -21.83 -3.95
C GLY A 168 -0.04 -20.74 -3.32
N TYR A 169 0.36 -19.47 -3.46
CA TYR A 169 -0.39 -18.33 -2.95
C TYR A 169 -1.75 -18.17 -3.64
N ALA A 170 -1.80 -18.38 -4.97
CA ALA A 170 -3.06 -18.35 -5.71
C ALA A 170 -4.03 -19.42 -5.20
N LYS A 171 -3.57 -20.66 -5.01
CA LYS A 171 -4.37 -21.75 -4.44
C LYS A 171 -4.85 -21.47 -3.03
N GLU A 172 -3.96 -20.95 -2.17
CA GLU A 172 -4.33 -20.58 -0.80
C GLU A 172 -5.43 -19.52 -0.79
N ALA A 173 -5.27 -18.46 -1.57
CA ALA A 173 -6.23 -17.35 -1.59
C ALA A 173 -7.57 -17.75 -2.23
N LEU A 174 -7.57 -18.65 -3.21
CA LEU A 174 -8.79 -19.19 -3.81
C LEU A 174 -9.57 -20.08 -2.83
N SER A 175 -8.89 -20.70 -1.87
CA SER A 175 -9.50 -21.58 -0.85
C SER A 175 -10.15 -20.84 0.32
N LYS A 176 -9.86 -19.54 0.47
CA LYS A 176 -10.38 -18.66 1.52
C LYS A 176 -11.49 -17.75 0.99
#